data_AF-A0A936TGK7-F1
#
_entry.id   AF-A0A936TGK7-F1
#
_cell.length_a   1.000
_cell.length_b   1.000
_cell.length_c   1.000
_cell.angle_alpha   90.00
_cell.angle_beta   90.00
_cell.angle_gamma   90.00
#
_symmetry.space_group_name_H-M   'P 1'
#
loop_
_entity.id
_entity.type
_entity.pdbx_description
1 polymer ?
#
loop_
_entity_poly.entity_id
_entity_poly.type
_entity_poly.pdbx_seq_one_letter_code
_entity_poly.pdbx_strand_id
1 'polypeptide(L)'
;MNSASLQERTSAVVGRTDELSARWAPAVLRWTAALLWLSNLSWKVPTAFGKAAGKCSGLCGYVDKGAEFRVIPGSPWVFEHLIGPNLSIFGWLTLFIEATLVALLLSGRYLRIAAVLGFVQAGAIGLAVANADGEWYWSYLLMMALHVAILALAPQTRPVRAAAFGWVLAGYGALVAIGHIGAPFAGDSNGTWWGPFAESNDVPGDFARNVFAGSILLGLILVVLGVAMALIIPKLNEAVLVPAGWTVVVISALLLVTFRADGLILGMGSKASTAAVLAAAGLTLVGGGSSRRHGVTA
;
A
#
# COMPACT_ATOMS: atom_id res chain seq x y z
N MET A 1 16.65 20.60 45.66
CA MET A 1 15.46 20.35 44.82
C MET A 1 14.59 19.35 45.56
N ASN A 2 13.33 19.66 45.87
CA ASN A 2 12.52 18.84 46.77
C ASN A 2 11.98 17.59 46.05
N SER A 3 11.99 16.42 46.69
CA SER A 3 11.59 15.13 46.10
C SER A 3 10.14 15.15 45.57
N ALA A 4 9.26 15.90 46.24
CA ALA A 4 7.87 16.10 45.80
C ALA A 4 7.78 16.78 44.42
N SER A 5 8.63 17.78 44.14
CA SER A 5 8.65 18.48 42.85
C SER A 5 9.18 17.62 41.69
N LEU A 6 10.01 16.61 42.00
CA LEU A 6 10.49 15.63 41.03
C LEU A 6 9.42 14.58 40.69
N GLN A 7 8.65 14.15 41.69
CA GLN A 7 7.54 13.20 41.48
C GLN A 7 6.43 13.81 40.63
N GLU A 8 6.04 15.07 40.90
CA GLU A 8 5.03 15.78 40.11
C GLU A 8 5.46 15.98 38.65
N ARG A 9 6.73 16.32 38.40
CA ARG A 9 7.26 16.44 37.04
C ARG A 9 7.26 15.10 36.32
N THR A 10 7.64 14.03 37.01
CA THR A 10 7.67 12.68 36.43
C THR A 10 6.27 12.22 36.05
N SER A 11 5.28 12.39 36.93
CA SER A 11 3.90 11.99 36.64
C SER A 11 3.30 12.81 35.48
N ALA A 12 3.59 14.10 35.40
CA ALA A 12 3.16 14.96 34.30
C ALA A 12 3.75 14.51 32.94
N VAL A 13 5.04 14.11 32.92
CA VAL A 13 5.70 13.62 31.71
C VAL A 13 5.14 12.28 31.27
N VAL A 14 4.92 11.35 32.20
CA VAL A 14 4.31 10.03 31.90
C VAL A 14 2.89 10.22 31.36
N GLY A 15 2.05 11.00 32.02
CA GLY A 15 0.67 11.25 31.57
C GLY A 15 0.61 11.88 30.17
N ARG A 16 1.52 12.81 29.86
CA ARG A 16 1.63 13.39 28.51
C ARG A 16 2.07 12.36 27.47
N THR A 17 2.98 11.46 27.83
CA THR A 17 3.48 10.40 26.96
C THR A 17 2.37 9.40 26.65
N ASP A 18 1.56 9.03 27.64
CA ASP A 18 0.41 8.14 27.48
C ASP A 18 -0.65 8.77 26.57
N GLU A 19 -0.95 10.05 26.76
CA GLU A 19 -1.91 10.79 25.91
C GLU A 19 -1.43 10.84 24.45
N LEU A 20 -0.15 11.18 24.23
CA LEU A 20 0.43 11.23 22.88
C LEU A 20 0.45 9.84 22.23
N SER A 21 0.80 8.81 23.00
CA SER A 21 0.84 7.42 22.51
C SER A 21 -0.55 6.93 22.13
N ALA A 22 -1.55 7.13 22.99
CA ALA A 22 -2.94 6.79 22.70
C ALA A 22 -3.47 7.54 21.46
N ARG A 23 -3.05 8.80 21.29
CA ARG A 23 -3.47 9.63 20.16
C ARG A 23 -2.85 9.23 18.83
N TRP A 24 -1.55 8.92 18.81
CA TRP A 24 -0.78 8.78 17.57
C TRP A 24 -0.43 7.34 17.22
N ALA A 25 -0.22 6.45 18.20
CA ALA A 25 0.21 5.07 17.95
C ALA A 25 -0.72 4.32 16.98
N PRO A 26 -2.06 4.40 17.08
CA PRO A 26 -2.93 3.70 16.13
C PRO A 26 -2.74 4.18 14.69
N ALA A 27 -2.53 5.48 14.49
CA ALA A 27 -2.28 6.03 13.16
C ALA A 27 -0.90 5.62 12.64
N VAL A 28 0.14 5.71 13.47
CA VAL A 28 1.52 5.36 13.10
C VAL A 28 1.60 3.89 12.68
N LEU A 29 1.11 2.96 13.52
CA LEU A 29 1.15 1.52 13.22
C LEU A 29 0.43 1.19 11.89
N ARG A 30 -0.75 1.80 11.69
CA ARG A 30 -1.53 1.64 10.47
C ARG A 30 -0.78 2.15 9.23
N TRP A 31 -0.20 3.35 9.30
CA TRP A 31 0.57 3.91 8.18
C TRP A 31 1.82 3.09 7.91
N THR A 32 2.52 2.63 8.94
CA THR A 32 3.67 1.73 8.79
C THR A 32 3.27 0.45 8.06
N ALA A 33 2.20 -0.22 8.50
CA ALA A 33 1.70 -1.41 7.81
C ALA A 33 1.31 -1.12 6.36
N ALA A 34 0.63 0.01 6.11
CA ALA A 34 0.24 0.42 4.77
C ALA A 34 1.44 0.61 3.85
N LEU A 35 2.51 1.25 4.34
CA LEU A 35 3.74 1.48 3.56
C LEU A 35 4.49 0.19 3.28
N LEU A 36 4.53 -0.75 4.24
CA LEU A 36 5.12 -2.08 4.02
C LEU A 36 4.39 -2.84 2.91
N TRP A 37 3.05 -2.89 2.95
CA TRP A 37 2.27 -3.52 1.89
C TRP A 37 2.36 -2.78 0.55
N LEU A 38 2.41 -1.44 0.58
CA LEU A 38 2.60 -0.62 -0.62
C LEU A 38 3.94 -0.93 -1.30
N SER A 39 5.00 -1.10 -0.51
CA SER A 39 6.30 -1.57 -0.99
C SER A 39 6.20 -2.98 -1.57
N ASN A 40 5.44 -3.87 -0.93
CA ASN A 40 5.26 -5.25 -1.40
C ASN A 40 4.60 -5.35 -2.79
N LEU A 41 3.80 -4.36 -3.19
CA LEU A 41 3.19 -4.31 -4.52
C LEU A 41 4.22 -4.10 -5.65
N SER A 42 5.37 -3.51 -5.35
CA SER A 42 6.33 -3.03 -6.38
C SER A 42 6.92 -4.12 -7.26
N TRP A 43 7.08 -5.33 -6.72
CA TRP A 43 7.73 -6.45 -7.41
C TRP A 43 6.74 -7.46 -8.01
N LYS A 44 5.43 -7.20 -7.91
CA LYS A 44 4.35 -8.06 -8.44
C LYS A 44 3.81 -7.51 -9.75
N VAL A 45 4.64 -7.54 -10.79
CA VAL A 45 4.33 -6.86 -12.06
C VAL A 45 3.59 -7.79 -13.03
N PRO A 46 2.34 -7.49 -13.41
CA PRO A 46 1.59 -8.28 -14.38
C PRO A 46 2.17 -8.18 -15.80
N THR A 47 1.82 -9.07 -16.73
CA THR A 47 0.94 -10.25 -16.56
C THR A 47 1.71 -11.55 -16.36
N ALA A 48 3.01 -11.54 -16.65
CA ALA A 48 3.88 -12.69 -16.49
C ALA A 48 4.48 -12.81 -15.09
N PHE A 49 4.33 -11.78 -14.24
CA PHE A 49 4.72 -11.81 -12.84
C PHE A 49 6.20 -12.20 -12.62
N GLY A 50 7.07 -11.68 -13.50
CA GLY A 50 8.52 -11.91 -13.46
C GLY A 50 9.01 -13.17 -14.16
N LYS A 51 8.13 -13.90 -14.88
CA LYS A 51 8.51 -15.01 -15.76
C LYS A 51 8.95 -14.48 -17.14
N ALA A 52 10.22 -14.67 -17.49
CA ALA A 52 10.76 -14.24 -18.79
C ALA A 52 11.88 -15.17 -19.28
N ALA A 53 11.80 -15.60 -20.55
CA ALA A 53 12.83 -16.40 -21.23
C ALA A 53 13.38 -17.59 -20.40
N GLY A 54 12.50 -18.33 -19.72
CA GLY A 54 12.87 -19.48 -18.88
C GLY A 54 13.49 -19.14 -17.52
N LYS A 55 13.61 -17.86 -17.17
CA LYS A 55 14.01 -17.38 -15.84
C LYS A 55 12.82 -16.85 -15.07
N CYS A 56 12.87 -16.99 -13.76
CA CYS A 56 11.87 -16.48 -12.85
C CYS A 56 12.47 -15.48 -11.88
N SER A 57 11.81 -14.32 -11.79
CA SER A 57 12.13 -13.21 -10.92
C SER A 57 10.83 -12.71 -10.28
N GLY A 58 10.92 -11.80 -9.31
CA GLY A 58 9.74 -11.25 -8.64
C GLY A 58 8.81 -12.36 -8.10
N LEU A 59 7.52 -12.28 -8.43
CA LEU A 59 6.52 -13.24 -7.94
C LEU A 59 6.72 -14.66 -8.48
N CYS A 60 7.21 -14.84 -9.71
CA CYS A 60 7.58 -16.18 -10.18
C CYS A 60 8.70 -16.77 -9.32
N GLY A 61 9.73 -15.98 -9.03
CA GLY A 61 10.84 -16.43 -8.18
C GLY A 61 10.40 -16.77 -6.75
N TYR A 62 9.42 -16.05 -6.21
CA TYR A 62 8.78 -16.41 -4.93
C TYR A 62 8.07 -17.76 -4.99
N VAL A 63 7.37 -18.06 -6.09
CA VAL A 63 6.70 -19.35 -6.29
C VAL A 63 7.72 -20.49 -6.40
N ASP A 64 8.82 -20.27 -7.12
CA ASP A 64 9.91 -21.24 -7.22
C ASP A 64 10.54 -21.52 -5.84
N LYS A 65 10.80 -20.47 -5.05
CA LYS A 65 11.28 -20.63 -3.66
C LYS A 65 10.32 -21.44 -2.81
N GLY A 66 9.00 -21.25 -2.97
CA GLY A 66 7.99 -22.02 -2.22
C GLY A 66 7.94 -23.51 -2.61
N ALA A 67 8.29 -23.84 -3.85
CA ALA A 67 8.45 -25.22 -4.31
C ALA A 67 9.74 -25.85 -3.78
N GLU A 68 10.86 -25.12 -3.85
CA GLU A 68 12.18 -25.61 -3.47
C GLU A 68 12.36 -25.75 -1.95
N PHE A 69 12.00 -24.71 -1.19
CA PHE A 69 12.26 -24.60 0.24
C PHE A 69 11.00 -24.91 1.05
N ARG A 70 10.75 -26.20 1.25
CA ARG A 70 9.62 -26.69 2.05
C ARG A 70 9.62 -26.11 3.47
N VAL A 71 8.54 -25.42 3.84
CA VAL A 71 8.26 -25.00 5.23
C VAL A 71 7.35 -25.99 5.95
N ILE A 72 6.24 -26.40 5.31
CA ILE A 72 5.28 -27.37 5.84
C ILE A 72 5.27 -28.61 4.92
N PRO A 73 5.12 -29.84 5.46
CA PRO A 73 4.92 -31.04 4.64
C PRO A 73 3.81 -30.85 3.58
N GLY A 74 4.13 -31.17 2.33
CA GLY A 74 3.20 -31.05 1.20
C GLY A 74 3.08 -29.65 0.59
N SER A 75 3.70 -28.60 1.15
CA SER A 75 3.66 -27.26 0.55
C SER A 75 4.20 -27.20 -0.88
N PRO A 76 5.29 -27.92 -1.26
CA PRO A 76 5.81 -27.87 -2.63
C PRO A 76 4.78 -28.30 -3.68
N TRP A 77 3.94 -29.29 -3.35
CA TRP A 77 2.90 -29.76 -4.27
C TRP A 77 1.95 -28.64 -4.67
N VAL A 78 1.58 -27.77 -3.72
CA VAL A 78 0.72 -26.60 -4.00
C VAL A 78 1.42 -25.62 -4.93
N PHE A 79 2.71 -25.35 -4.72
CA PHE A 79 3.47 -24.45 -5.59
C PHE A 79 3.66 -25.03 -7.00
N GLU A 80 4.02 -26.31 -7.11
CA GLU A 80 4.31 -26.99 -8.38
C GLU A 80 3.06 -27.27 -9.22
N HIS A 81 1.94 -27.65 -8.59
CA HIS A 81 0.78 -28.17 -9.31
C HIS A 81 -0.41 -27.21 -9.32
N LEU A 82 -0.50 -26.30 -8.34
CA LEU A 82 -1.61 -25.34 -8.27
C LEU A 82 -1.15 -23.92 -8.64
N ILE A 83 -0.14 -23.38 -7.96
CA ILE A 83 0.24 -21.97 -8.12
C ILE A 83 1.08 -21.75 -9.39
N GLY A 84 2.13 -22.53 -9.62
CA GLY A 84 3.04 -22.39 -10.76
C GLY A 84 2.34 -22.44 -12.12
N PRO A 85 1.48 -23.46 -12.38
CA PRO A 85 0.71 -23.53 -13.62
C PRO A 85 -0.30 -22.39 -13.77
N ASN A 86 -0.80 -21.85 -12.64
CA ASN A 86 -1.80 -20.76 -12.60
C ASN A 86 -1.20 -19.43 -12.14
N LEU A 87 0.09 -19.18 -12.40
CA LEU A 87 0.84 -18.04 -11.85
C LEU A 87 0.16 -16.69 -12.09
N SER A 88 -0.44 -16.50 -13.27
CA SER A 88 -1.14 -15.26 -13.60
C SER A 88 -2.36 -15.02 -12.71
N ILE A 89 -3.18 -16.06 -12.49
CA ILE A 89 -4.37 -15.97 -11.63
C ILE A 89 -3.94 -15.70 -10.18
N PHE A 90 -2.94 -16.43 -9.70
CA PHE A 90 -2.37 -16.22 -8.37
C PHE A 90 -1.84 -14.79 -8.21
N GLY A 91 -1.06 -14.30 -9.18
CA GLY A 91 -0.50 -12.97 -9.15
C GLY A 91 -1.54 -11.87 -9.13
N TRP A 92 -2.60 -11.96 -9.94
CA TRP A 92 -3.71 -11.01 -9.91
C TRP A 92 -4.46 -11.04 -8.59
N LEU A 93 -4.72 -12.23 -8.04
CA LEU A 93 -5.37 -12.38 -6.75
C LEU A 93 -4.54 -11.73 -5.64
N THR A 94 -3.25 -12.07 -5.54
CA THR A 94 -2.34 -11.48 -4.56
C THR A 94 -2.27 -9.96 -4.72
N LEU A 95 -2.14 -9.46 -5.95
CA LEU A 95 -2.07 -8.03 -6.22
C LEU A 95 -3.34 -7.28 -5.78
N PHE A 96 -4.51 -7.85 -6.06
CA PHE A 96 -5.79 -7.27 -5.67
C PHE A 96 -5.96 -7.23 -4.15
N ILE A 97 -5.61 -8.33 -3.47
CA ILE A 97 -5.70 -8.41 -2.01
C ILE A 97 -4.75 -7.41 -1.36
N GLU A 98 -3.49 -7.33 -1.81
CA GLU A 98 -2.50 -6.38 -1.26
C GLU A 98 -2.88 -4.92 -1.54
N ALA A 99 -3.36 -4.61 -2.76
CA ALA A 99 -3.81 -3.27 -3.10
C ALA A 99 -5.02 -2.85 -2.26
N THR A 100 -5.95 -3.77 -2.04
CA THR A 100 -7.10 -3.56 -1.14
C THR A 100 -6.63 -3.31 0.28
N LEU A 101 -5.70 -4.13 0.78
CA LEU A 101 -5.16 -4.01 2.13
C LEU A 101 -4.49 -2.64 2.34
N VAL A 102 -3.67 -2.20 1.39
CA VAL A 102 -3.10 -0.84 1.36
C VAL A 102 -4.20 0.21 1.37
N ALA A 103 -5.22 0.10 0.52
CA ALA A 103 -6.29 1.10 0.44
C ALA A 103 -7.07 1.25 1.75
N LEU A 104 -7.39 0.12 2.40
CA LEU A 104 -8.06 0.08 3.69
C LEU A 104 -7.19 0.67 4.80
N LEU A 105 -5.92 0.25 4.87
CA LEU A 105 -4.98 0.76 5.86
C LEU A 105 -4.73 2.25 5.65
N LEU A 106 -4.43 2.74 4.45
CA LEU A 106 -4.18 4.16 4.18
C LEU A 106 -5.38 5.06 4.49
N SER A 107 -6.60 4.62 4.12
CA SER A 107 -7.83 5.39 4.37
C SER A 107 -8.28 5.35 5.83
N GLY A 108 -7.80 4.37 6.62
CA GLY A 108 -8.28 4.15 7.99
C GLY A 108 -9.70 3.57 8.05
N ARG A 109 -10.16 2.92 6.98
CA ARG A 109 -11.49 2.28 6.93
C ARG A 109 -11.37 0.76 7.05
N TYR A 110 -12.42 0.15 7.60
CA TYR A 110 -12.53 -1.31 7.74
C TYR A 110 -11.29 -1.96 8.37
N LEU A 111 -10.69 -1.30 9.37
CA LEU A 111 -9.39 -1.67 9.91
C LEU A 111 -9.34 -3.06 10.54
N ARG A 112 -10.46 -3.56 11.08
CA ARG A 112 -10.53 -4.94 11.58
C ARG A 112 -10.36 -5.95 10.45
N ILE A 113 -11.00 -5.70 9.31
CA ILE A 113 -10.87 -6.54 8.12
C ILE A 113 -9.44 -6.47 7.59
N ALA A 114 -8.90 -5.25 7.45
CA ALA A 114 -7.51 -5.04 7.03
C ALA A 114 -6.51 -5.74 7.96
N ALA A 115 -6.69 -5.63 9.27
CA ALA A 115 -5.83 -6.28 10.25
C ALA A 115 -5.85 -7.80 10.14
N VAL A 116 -7.04 -8.41 10.08
CA VAL A 116 -7.15 -9.87 9.92
C VAL A 116 -6.56 -10.33 8.58
N LEU A 117 -6.86 -9.62 7.50
CA LEU A 117 -6.37 -9.93 6.17
C LEU A 117 -4.83 -9.88 6.11
N GLY A 118 -4.23 -8.80 6.62
CA GLY A 118 -2.78 -8.66 6.65
C GLY A 118 -2.08 -9.64 7.59
N PHE A 119 -2.72 -10.02 8.71
CA PHE A 119 -2.22 -11.09 9.58
C PHE A 119 -2.19 -12.43 8.83
N VAL A 120 -3.30 -12.81 8.19
CA VAL A 120 -3.40 -14.06 7.43
C VAL A 120 -2.40 -14.06 6.28
N GLN A 121 -2.25 -12.95 5.56
CA GLN A 121 -1.35 -12.87 4.42
C GLN A 121 0.13 -12.88 4.82
N ALA A 122 0.51 -12.17 5.88
CA ALA A 122 1.87 -12.26 6.42
C ALA A 122 2.20 -13.69 6.89
N GLY A 123 1.24 -14.37 7.52
CA GLY A 123 1.35 -15.78 7.88
C GLY A 123 1.50 -16.70 6.67
N ALA A 124 0.67 -16.51 5.63
CA ALA A 124 0.73 -17.29 4.40
C ALA A 124 2.08 -17.13 3.67
N ILE A 125 2.63 -15.91 3.65
CA ILE A 125 3.96 -15.64 3.08
C ILE A 125 5.04 -16.35 3.91
N GLY A 126 5.01 -16.22 5.23
CA GLY A 126 5.96 -16.91 6.10
C GLY A 126 5.89 -18.43 5.94
N LEU A 127 4.70 -19.00 5.89
CA LEU A 127 4.50 -20.44 5.67
C LEU A 127 4.86 -20.91 4.26
N ALA A 128 5.03 -19.99 3.30
CA ALA A 128 5.47 -20.32 1.96
C ALA A 128 6.99 -20.42 1.86
N VAL A 129 7.72 -19.46 2.44
CA VAL A 129 9.15 -19.27 2.14
C VAL A 129 10.06 -19.06 3.35
N ALA A 130 9.59 -19.23 4.60
CA ALA A 130 10.44 -18.98 5.78
C ALA A 130 11.74 -19.81 5.84
N ASN A 131 11.82 -20.93 5.11
CA ASN A 131 13.01 -21.77 5.01
C ASN A 131 13.90 -21.44 3.80
N ALA A 132 13.51 -20.48 2.95
CA ALA A 132 14.28 -20.14 1.77
C ALA A 132 15.53 -19.32 2.11
N ASP A 133 16.57 -19.49 1.30
CA ASP A 133 17.84 -18.82 1.53
C ASP A 133 17.69 -17.30 1.51
N GLY A 134 18.35 -16.65 2.48
CA GLY A 134 18.31 -15.20 2.67
C GLY A 134 17.02 -14.65 3.29
N GLU A 135 16.01 -15.49 3.56
CA GLU A 135 14.76 -15.07 4.19
C GLU A 135 14.94 -14.88 5.71
N TRP A 136 14.37 -13.80 6.24
CA TRP A 136 14.37 -13.53 7.68
C TRP A 136 12.98 -13.75 8.25
N TYR A 137 12.73 -14.95 8.82
CA TYR A 137 11.39 -15.36 9.25
C TYR A 137 10.76 -14.43 10.31
N TRP A 138 11.57 -13.73 11.10
CA TRP A 138 11.11 -12.74 12.06
C TRP A 138 10.35 -11.59 11.41
N SER A 139 10.65 -11.26 10.15
CA SER A 139 9.90 -10.22 9.42
C SER A 139 8.42 -10.57 9.31
N TYR A 140 8.09 -11.84 9.05
CA TYR A 140 6.71 -12.33 8.98
C TYR A 140 6.02 -12.28 10.34
N LEU A 141 6.70 -12.71 11.40
CA LEU A 141 6.17 -12.66 12.76
C LEU A 141 5.94 -11.22 13.24
N LEU A 142 6.87 -10.31 12.95
CA LEU A 142 6.73 -8.88 13.25
C LEU A 142 5.59 -8.26 12.44
N MET A 143 5.43 -8.65 11.18
CA MET A 143 4.33 -8.17 10.35
C MET A 143 2.98 -8.70 10.85
N MET A 144 2.89 -9.97 11.28
CA MET A 144 1.71 -10.52 11.95
C MET A 144 1.41 -9.76 13.26
N ALA A 145 2.42 -9.55 14.11
CA ALA A 145 2.27 -8.82 15.37
C ALA A 145 1.82 -7.36 15.16
N LEU A 146 2.32 -6.70 14.12
CA LEU A 146 1.87 -5.36 13.72
C LEU A 146 0.37 -5.35 13.40
N HIS A 147 -0.14 -6.36 12.70
CA HIS A 147 -1.57 -6.46 12.41
C HIS A 147 -2.40 -6.81 13.66
N VAL A 148 -1.87 -7.61 14.59
CA VAL A 148 -2.51 -7.82 15.90
C VAL A 148 -2.62 -6.51 16.68
N ALA A 149 -1.56 -5.69 16.70
CA ALA A 149 -1.59 -4.38 17.35
C ALA A 149 -2.61 -3.43 16.69
N ILE A 150 -2.70 -3.42 15.35
CA ILE A 150 -3.72 -2.66 14.62
C ILE A 150 -5.13 -3.16 14.96
N LEU A 151 -5.33 -4.48 15.06
CA LEU A 151 -6.64 -5.05 15.43
C LEU A 151 -7.05 -4.60 16.84
N ALA A 152 -6.12 -4.65 17.80
CA ALA A 152 -6.35 -4.23 19.18
C ALA A 152 -6.69 -2.72 19.27
N LEU A 153 -6.04 -1.89 18.46
CA LEU A 153 -6.23 -0.43 18.46
C LEU A 153 -7.30 0.07 17.48
N ALA A 154 -7.91 -0.82 16.70
CA ALA A 154 -8.94 -0.46 15.73
C ALA A 154 -10.10 0.36 16.32
N PRO A 155 -10.62 0.07 17.54
CA PRO A 155 -11.69 0.88 18.15
C PRO A 155 -11.30 2.34 18.42
N GLN A 156 -10.02 2.60 18.63
CA GLN A 156 -9.48 3.93 18.95
C GLN A 156 -9.09 4.71 17.67
N THR A 157 -9.03 4.02 16.53
CA THR A 157 -8.53 4.60 15.29
C THR A 157 -9.63 5.36 14.55
N ARG A 158 -9.37 6.64 14.26
CA ARG A 158 -10.27 7.44 13.43
C ARG A 158 -9.92 7.30 11.95
N PRO A 159 -10.92 7.21 11.04
CA PRO A 159 -10.67 7.26 9.61
C PRO A 159 -9.96 8.56 9.21
N VAL A 160 -9.16 8.50 8.14
CA VAL A 160 -8.46 9.68 7.65
C VAL A 160 -9.46 10.64 6.99
N ARG A 161 -9.40 11.92 7.37
CA ARG A 161 -10.23 12.96 6.75
C ARG A 161 -9.77 13.19 5.32
N ALA A 162 -10.71 13.35 4.38
CA ALA A 162 -10.41 13.61 2.98
C ALA A 162 -9.40 14.75 2.78
N ALA A 163 -9.55 15.87 3.50
CA ALA A 163 -8.62 16.98 3.39
C ALA A 163 -7.18 16.64 3.80
N ALA A 164 -7.02 15.88 4.89
CA ALA A 164 -5.70 15.44 5.35
C ALA A 164 -5.09 14.43 4.37
N PHE A 165 -5.90 13.52 3.84
CA PHE A 165 -5.45 12.57 2.83
C PHE A 165 -5.11 13.27 1.50
N GLY A 166 -5.76 14.38 1.16
CA GLY A 166 -5.42 15.21 0.00
C GLY A 166 -3.97 15.68 0.02
N TRP A 167 -3.45 16.11 1.18
CA TRP A 167 -2.04 16.46 1.34
C TRP A 167 -1.11 15.26 1.18
N VAL A 168 -1.51 14.08 1.68
CA VAL A 168 -0.74 12.85 1.47
C VAL A 168 -0.70 12.49 -0.02
N LEU A 169 -1.83 12.56 -0.71
CA LEU A 169 -1.94 12.29 -2.14
C LEU A 169 -1.06 13.26 -2.94
N ALA A 170 -1.06 14.54 -2.58
CA ALA A 170 -0.21 15.53 -3.22
C ALA A 170 1.28 15.25 -2.98
N GLY A 171 1.67 14.93 -1.74
CA GLY A 171 3.05 14.53 -1.42
C GLY A 171 3.47 13.28 -2.19
N TYR A 172 2.60 12.26 -2.26
CA TYR A 172 2.84 11.06 -3.06
C TYR A 172 3.01 11.39 -4.54
N GLY A 173 2.14 12.22 -5.11
CA GLY A 173 2.25 12.68 -6.51
C GLY A 173 3.56 13.42 -6.79
N ALA A 174 3.98 14.30 -5.88
CA ALA A 174 5.26 15.00 -6.00
C ALA A 174 6.44 14.03 -5.96
N LEU A 175 6.42 13.05 -5.06
CA LEU A 175 7.47 12.01 -5.01
C LEU A 175 7.49 11.15 -6.27
N VAL A 176 6.33 10.79 -6.82
CA VAL A 176 6.22 10.09 -8.11
C VAL A 176 6.85 10.93 -9.22
N ALA A 177 6.54 12.24 -9.30
CA ALA A 177 7.13 13.12 -10.31
C ALA A 177 8.65 13.25 -10.15
N ILE A 178 9.14 13.50 -8.92
CA ILE A 178 10.58 13.64 -8.62
C ILE A 178 11.34 12.35 -8.96
N GLY A 179 10.82 11.19 -8.55
CA GLY A 179 11.47 9.90 -8.78
C GLY A 179 11.71 9.62 -10.27
N HIS A 180 10.86 10.14 -11.15
CA HIS A 180 11.01 9.97 -12.60
C HIS A 180 11.82 11.07 -13.28
N ILE A 181 11.91 12.27 -12.69
CA ILE A 181 12.88 13.31 -13.11
C ILE A 181 14.31 12.86 -12.78
N GLY A 182 14.49 12.16 -11.66
CA GLY A 182 15.79 11.75 -11.12
C GLY A 182 16.34 10.41 -11.64
N ALA A 183 15.85 9.83 -12.74
CA ALA A 183 16.28 8.53 -13.25
C ALA A 183 17.82 8.33 -13.41
N PRO A 184 18.68 9.35 -13.62
CA PRO A 184 20.14 9.17 -13.60
C PRO A 184 20.77 9.02 -12.19
N PHE A 185 19.99 9.21 -11.11
CA PHE A 185 20.43 9.10 -9.71
C PHE A 185 19.85 7.86 -9.00
N ALA A 186 19.08 7.03 -9.71
CA ALA A 186 18.54 5.78 -9.20
C ALA A 186 19.68 4.75 -9.10
N GLY A 187 19.83 4.18 -7.91
CA GLY A 187 20.88 3.22 -7.57
C GLY A 187 20.93 1.98 -8.46
N ASP A 188 21.97 1.20 -8.23
CA ASP A 188 22.34 0.02 -8.99
C ASP A 188 21.20 -1.01 -9.16
N SER A 189 21.38 -1.87 -10.17
CA SER A 189 20.53 -3.03 -10.54
C SER A 189 20.28 -4.06 -9.43
N ASN A 190 20.68 -3.75 -8.19
CA ASN A 190 20.56 -4.57 -7.00
C ASN A 190 19.41 -4.11 -6.09
N GLY A 191 18.58 -3.16 -6.52
CA GLY A 191 17.36 -2.79 -5.79
C GLY A 191 17.61 -2.19 -4.39
N THR A 192 18.78 -1.58 -4.16
CA THR A 192 19.21 -1.10 -2.84
C THR A 192 18.50 0.18 -2.36
N TRP A 193 17.52 0.70 -3.10
CA TRP A 193 16.75 1.87 -2.68
C TRP A 193 15.48 1.50 -1.93
N TRP A 194 15.45 1.83 -0.63
CA TRP A 194 14.32 1.75 0.30
C TRP A 194 13.15 2.70 -0.01
N GLY A 195 13.11 3.29 -1.22
CA GLY A 195 11.99 4.13 -1.63
C GLY A 195 10.83 3.30 -2.14
N PRO A 196 9.57 3.77 -2.05
CA PRO A 196 8.40 3.13 -2.67
C PRO A 196 8.45 3.14 -4.23
N PHE A 197 9.63 3.38 -4.80
CA PHE A 197 9.91 3.62 -6.21
C PHE A 197 11.02 2.72 -6.76
N ALA A 198 11.37 1.62 -6.08
CA ALA A 198 12.28 0.60 -6.61
C ALA A 198 11.94 0.31 -8.08
N GLU A 199 12.95 0.52 -8.92
CA GLU A 199 13.07 0.41 -10.38
C GLU A 199 11.80 0.53 -11.25
N SER A 200 11.88 1.32 -12.33
CA SER A 200 11.06 1.05 -13.51
C SER A 200 11.65 -0.18 -14.19
N ASN A 201 10.86 -1.22 -14.46
CA ASN A 201 11.33 -2.34 -15.28
C ASN A 201 11.90 -1.80 -16.59
N ASP A 202 13.15 -2.16 -16.90
CA ASP A 202 13.70 -1.94 -18.23
C ASP A 202 13.04 -2.95 -19.18
N VAL A 203 12.00 -2.51 -19.88
CA VAL A 203 11.46 -3.25 -21.03
C VAL A 203 12.12 -2.67 -22.29
N PRO A 204 12.85 -3.47 -23.08
CA PRO A 204 13.39 -3.01 -24.35
C PRO A 204 12.26 -2.53 -25.27
N GLY A 205 12.31 -1.27 -25.70
CA GLY A 205 11.32 -0.67 -26.62
C GLY A 205 10.16 0.06 -25.95
N ASP A 206 10.28 0.46 -24.68
CA ASP A 206 9.27 1.27 -24.00
C ASP A 206 9.11 2.67 -24.63
N PHE A 207 8.28 2.74 -25.67
CA PHE A 207 7.85 3.97 -26.33
C PHE A 207 7.16 4.91 -25.33
N ALA A 208 6.51 4.40 -24.27
CA ALA A 208 5.87 5.23 -23.26
C ALA A 208 6.90 5.94 -22.37
N ARG A 209 8.03 5.31 -22.03
CA ARG A 209 9.14 5.97 -21.31
C ARG A 209 9.87 7.03 -22.15
N ASN A 210 9.92 6.84 -23.47
CA ASN A 210 10.63 7.72 -24.40
C ASN A 210 9.77 8.84 -25.02
N VAL A 211 8.44 8.67 -25.05
CA VAL A 211 7.50 9.63 -25.68
C VAL A 211 6.56 10.27 -24.66
N PHE A 212 6.21 9.58 -23.58
CA PHE A 212 5.42 10.15 -22.52
C PHE A 212 6.29 10.45 -21.30
N ALA A 213 6.29 11.72 -20.90
CA ALA A 213 6.49 12.14 -19.52
C ALA A 213 5.39 11.56 -18.57
N GLY A 214 4.91 10.34 -18.83
CA GLY A 214 3.64 9.80 -18.34
C GLY A 214 3.62 9.64 -16.83
N SER A 215 4.75 9.27 -16.25
CA SER A 215 4.92 9.17 -14.80
C SER A 215 5.06 10.53 -14.11
N ILE A 216 5.66 11.53 -14.77
CA ILE A 216 5.70 12.91 -14.27
C ILE A 216 4.31 13.53 -14.35
N LEU A 217 3.63 13.40 -15.49
CA LEU A 217 2.26 13.85 -15.70
C LEU A 217 1.31 13.19 -14.71
N LEU A 218 1.43 11.89 -14.47
CA LEU A 218 0.68 11.19 -13.43
C LEU A 218 0.97 11.80 -12.05
N GLY A 219 2.24 12.01 -11.70
CA GLY A 219 2.63 12.66 -10.45
C GLY A 219 1.99 14.05 -10.30
N LEU A 220 2.02 14.88 -11.35
CA LEU A 220 1.39 16.21 -11.37
C LEU A 220 -0.14 16.13 -11.27
N ILE A 221 -0.78 15.18 -11.95
CA ILE A 221 -2.23 14.93 -11.83
C ILE A 221 -2.57 14.58 -10.38
N LEU A 222 -1.80 13.71 -9.74
CA LEU A 222 -1.99 13.35 -8.33
C LEU A 222 -1.78 14.54 -7.40
N VAL A 223 -0.81 15.43 -7.68
CA VAL A 223 -0.64 16.70 -6.96
C VAL A 223 -1.89 17.56 -7.07
N VAL A 224 -2.37 17.80 -8.29
CA VAL A 224 -3.56 18.62 -8.53
C VAL A 224 -4.79 18.02 -7.84
N LEU A 225 -5.01 16.71 -7.98
CA LEU A 225 -6.10 16.01 -7.30
C LEU A 225 -5.98 16.08 -5.78
N GLY A 226 -4.78 15.91 -5.23
CA GLY A 226 -4.52 16.01 -3.80
C GLY A 226 -4.78 17.42 -3.24
N VAL A 227 -4.33 18.46 -3.94
CA VAL A 227 -4.59 19.86 -3.57
C VAL A 227 -6.07 20.20 -3.67
N ALA A 228 -6.74 19.78 -4.75
CA ALA A 228 -8.20 19.93 -4.89
C ALA A 228 -8.94 19.23 -3.74
N MET A 229 -8.51 18.02 -3.38
CA MET A 229 -9.06 17.25 -2.27
C MET A 229 -8.78 17.89 -0.90
N ALA A 230 -7.65 18.58 -0.73
CA ALA A 230 -7.35 19.32 0.50
C ALA A 230 -8.19 20.59 0.66
N LEU A 231 -8.38 21.35 -0.44
CA LEU A 231 -8.91 22.72 -0.39
C LEU A 231 -10.39 22.86 -0.79
N ILE A 232 -10.87 22.02 -1.70
CA ILE A 232 -12.22 22.14 -2.29
C ILE A 232 -13.19 21.20 -1.58
N ILE A 233 -12.80 19.96 -1.35
CA ILE A 233 -13.68 18.91 -0.79
C ILE A 233 -14.33 19.26 0.56
N PRO A 234 -13.68 19.97 1.51
CA PRO A 234 -14.35 20.42 2.74
C PRO A 234 -15.62 21.23 2.52
N LYS A 235 -15.72 21.89 1.34
CA LYS A 235 -16.83 22.77 0.95
C LYS A 235 -17.94 22.06 0.17
N LEU A 236 -17.73 20.80 -0.22
CA LEU A 236 -18.69 20.04 -1.03
C LEU A 236 -19.66 19.23 -0.17
N ASN A 237 -20.82 18.93 -0.74
CA ASN A 237 -21.88 18.15 -0.11
C ASN A 237 -21.66 16.63 -0.29
N GLU A 238 -22.20 15.84 0.64
CA GLU A 238 -22.12 14.37 0.61
C GLU A 238 -22.67 13.77 -0.69
N ALA A 239 -23.74 14.35 -1.23
CA ALA A 239 -24.35 13.91 -2.49
C ALA A 239 -23.39 13.95 -3.69
N VAL A 240 -22.33 14.77 -3.62
CA VAL A 240 -21.27 14.83 -4.64
C VAL A 240 -20.09 13.94 -4.24
N LEU A 241 -19.71 13.94 -2.96
CA LEU A 241 -18.51 13.25 -2.48
C LEU A 241 -18.60 11.73 -2.52
N VAL A 242 -19.77 11.16 -2.21
CA VAL A 242 -19.98 9.70 -2.23
C VAL A 242 -19.84 9.13 -3.65
N PRO A 243 -20.57 9.61 -4.67
CA PRO A 243 -20.41 9.09 -6.03
C PRO A 243 -19.00 9.36 -6.56
N ALA A 244 -18.43 10.55 -6.33
CA ALA A 244 -17.05 10.84 -6.74
C ALA A 244 -16.03 9.87 -6.11
N GLY A 245 -16.19 9.55 -4.83
CA GLY A 245 -15.35 8.58 -4.13
C GLY A 245 -15.40 7.19 -4.76
N TRP A 246 -16.61 6.69 -5.06
CA TRP A 246 -16.77 5.41 -5.74
C TRP A 246 -16.24 5.44 -7.18
N THR A 247 -16.42 6.54 -7.90
CA THR A 247 -15.83 6.73 -9.23
C THR A 247 -14.31 6.63 -9.17
N VAL A 248 -13.66 7.26 -8.18
CA VAL A 248 -12.20 7.15 -7.99
C VAL A 248 -11.78 5.71 -7.68
N VAL A 249 -12.54 4.98 -6.86
CA VAL A 249 -12.28 3.55 -6.59
C VAL A 249 -12.39 2.71 -7.86
N VAL A 250 -13.41 2.93 -8.68
CA VAL A 250 -13.59 2.23 -9.97
C VAL A 250 -12.44 2.56 -10.93
N ILE A 251 -12.07 3.84 -11.07
CA ILE A 251 -10.91 4.25 -11.87
C ILE A 251 -9.64 3.56 -11.37
N SER A 252 -9.46 3.46 -10.05
CA SER A 252 -8.30 2.79 -9.44
C SER A 252 -8.26 1.29 -9.78
N ALA A 253 -9.41 0.61 -9.73
CA ALA A 253 -9.51 -0.80 -10.12
C ALA A 253 -9.24 -0.99 -11.62
N LEU A 254 -9.76 -0.10 -12.47
CA LEU A 254 -9.46 -0.10 -13.90
C LEU A 254 -7.97 0.13 -14.17
N LEU A 255 -7.34 1.08 -13.48
CA LEU A 255 -5.89 1.32 -13.56
C LEU A 255 -5.08 0.09 -13.15
N LEU A 256 -5.57 -0.70 -12.19
CA LEU A 256 -4.91 -1.93 -11.78
C LEU A 256 -4.98 -3.02 -12.88
N VAL A 257 -6.14 -3.19 -13.51
CA VAL A 257 -6.41 -4.29 -14.47
C VAL A 257 -5.97 -3.96 -15.90
N THR A 258 -5.90 -2.68 -16.27
CA THR A 258 -5.49 -2.23 -17.61
C THR A 258 -3.97 -2.32 -17.85
N PHE A 259 -3.21 -2.80 -16.86
CA PHE A 259 -1.79 -3.09 -17.00
C PHE A 259 -1.55 -4.30 -17.92
N ARG A 260 -1.14 -4.06 -19.17
CA ARG A 260 -0.76 -5.11 -20.13
C ARG A 260 0.76 -5.22 -20.27
N ALA A 261 1.24 -6.42 -20.61
CA ALA A 261 2.64 -6.74 -20.85
C ALA A 261 3.25 -6.07 -22.10
N ASP A 262 2.45 -5.39 -22.93
CA ASP A 262 2.84 -4.73 -24.18
C ASP A 262 2.88 -3.18 -24.09
N GLY A 263 2.73 -2.59 -22.89
CA GLY A 263 2.98 -1.16 -22.67
C GLY A 263 1.91 -0.20 -23.22
N LEU A 264 0.81 -0.70 -23.78
CA LEU A 264 -0.34 0.09 -24.25
C LEU A 264 -1.59 -0.53 -23.61
N ILE A 265 -2.22 0.08 -22.61
CA ILE A 265 -3.04 1.30 -22.72
C ILE A 265 -3.01 2.04 -21.37
N LEU A 266 -2.91 3.38 -21.44
CA LEU A 266 -2.56 4.35 -20.39
C LEU A 266 -1.10 4.27 -19.90
N GLY A 267 -0.18 4.62 -20.81
CA GLY A 267 1.24 4.92 -20.56
C GLY A 267 1.51 6.12 -19.66
N MET A 268 0.84 6.17 -18.50
CA MET A 268 1.07 7.16 -17.44
C MET A 268 2.01 6.63 -16.34
N GLY A 269 2.63 5.45 -16.51
CA GLY A 269 3.53 4.89 -15.49
C GLY A 269 2.82 4.47 -14.18
N SER A 270 1.51 4.21 -14.23
CA SER A 270 0.72 3.81 -13.06
C SER A 270 1.15 2.42 -12.56
N LYS A 271 1.79 2.38 -11.39
CA LYS A 271 2.11 1.14 -10.66
C LYS A 271 0.88 0.68 -9.87
N ALA A 272 0.81 -0.60 -9.48
CA ALA A 272 -0.21 -1.11 -8.57
C ALA A 272 -0.29 -0.29 -7.25
N SER A 273 0.83 0.29 -6.82
CA SER A 273 0.90 1.24 -5.71
C SER A 273 0.06 2.51 -5.95
N THR A 274 0.06 3.06 -7.16
CA THR A 274 -0.71 4.26 -7.49
C THR A 274 -2.22 3.97 -7.49
N ALA A 275 -2.61 2.81 -8.03
CA ALA A 275 -3.98 2.32 -7.95
C ALA A 275 -4.43 2.16 -6.48
N ALA A 276 -3.58 1.57 -5.62
CA ALA A 276 -3.90 1.42 -4.20
C ALA A 276 -4.05 2.76 -3.45
N VAL A 277 -3.17 3.73 -3.74
CA VAL A 277 -3.24 5.08 -3.13
C VAL A 277 -4.47 5.85 -3.63
N LEU A 278 -4.83 5.75 -4.91
CA LEU A 278 -6.06 6.34 -5.44
C LEU A 278 -7.31 5.66 -4.86
N ALA A 279 -7.30 4.35 -4.69
CA ALA A 279 -8.40 3.63 -4.02
C ALA A 279 -8.56 4.11 -2.57
N ALA A 280 -7.45 4.33 -1.85
CA ALA A 280 -7.49 4.95 -0.52
C ALA A 280 -8.10 6.36 -0.57
N ALA A 281 -7.71 7.19 -1.55
CA ALA A 281 -8.28 8.53 -1.72
C ALA A 281 -9.80 8.45 -1.94
N GLY A 282 -10.25 7.64 -2.88
CA GLY A 282 -11.68 7.41 -3.16
C GLY A 282 -12.43 6.94 -1.91
N LEU A 283 -11.88 5.97 -1.17
CA LEU A 283 -12.44 5.53 0.10
C LEU A 283 -12.56 6.70 1.08
N THR A 284 -11.55 7.56 1.27
CA THR A 284 -11.66 8.70 2.20
C THR A 284 -12.76 9.71 1.83
N LEU A 285 -13.16 9.79 0.56
CA LEU A 285 -14.29 10.61 0.11
C LEU A 285 -15.64 10.01 0.53
N VAL A 286 -15.81 8.69 0.35
CA VAL A 286 -17.10 8.00 0.59
C VAL A 286 -17.62 8.19 2.02
N GLY A 287 -16.78 7.98 3.02
CA GLY A 287 -17.18 8.12 4.44
C GLY A 287 -16.94 9.50 5.05
N GLY A 288 -16.67 10.54 4.25
CA GLY A 288 -16.68 11.93 4.72
C GLY A 288 -18.10 12.47 4.98
N GLY A 289 -19.10 11.90 4.31
CA GLY A 289 -20.49 12.32 4.43
C GLY A 289 -21.24 11.75 5.65
N SER A 290 -20.90 10.53 6.05
CA SER A 290 -21.61 9.78 7.09
C SER A 290 -21.57 10.47 8.45
N SER A 291 -20.48 11.18 8.78
CA SER A 291 -20.33 11.88 10.06
C SER A 291 -21.12 13.18 10.18
N ARG A 292 -21.65 13.77 9.10
CA ARG A 292 -22.51 14.96 9.20
C ARG A 292 -23.97 14.63 9.53
N ARG A 293 -24.42 13.40 9.30
CA ARG A 293 -25.82 12.98 9.56
C ARG A 293 -26.14 12.74 11.03
N HIS A 294 -25.15 12.64 11.92
CA HIS A 294 -25.38 12.42 13.36
C HIS A 294 -25.23 13.69 14.20
N GLY A 295 -25.16 14.87 13.56
CA GLY A 295 -25.17 16.17 14.24
C GLY A 295 -26.55 16.86 14.28
N VAL A 296 -27.61 16.19 13.81
CA VAL A 296 -28.97 16.75 13.76
C VAL A 296 -29.95 15.71 14.32
N THR A 297 -29.91 15.50 15.63
CA THR A 297 -31.06 15.18 16.49
C THR A 297 -30.56 15.01 17.93
N ALA A 298 -30.97 15.93 18.80
CA ALA A 298 -31.11 15.87 20.26
C ALA A 298 -29.92 15.38 21.10
#